data_AF-A0A7K3X2X9-F1
#
_entry.id   AF-A0A7K3X2X9-F1
#
_cell.length_a   1.000
_cell.length_b   1.000
_cell.length_c   1.000
_cell.angle_alpha   90.00
_cell.angle_beta   90.00
_cell.angle_gamma   90.00
#
_symmetry.space_group_name_H-M   'P 1'
#
loop_
_entity.id
_entity.type
_entity.pdbx_description
1 polymer ?
#
loop_
_entity_poly.entity_id
_entity_poly.type
_entity_poly.pdbx_seq_one_letter_code
_entity_poly.pdbx_strand_id
1 'polypeptide(L)'
;MHPQQQVRDLLGPADPARGVDVPAAPLSAHDLILRAESSASSAALPSRRRASRRAVLVRAAVAAAAVASAGLVPILRRDPAPTRPTQPAGGGTVLQPVGYEIATDGEPAGPHLRALAGQLTDASYDRDGGRYAYQRSKSWGGMSVFSPEGYVASYVDERRTWTTADGRRWSDRTVLDIEFPDEASRDYWTRQTPRPAPSGSRRAEGPREEPRDLAPGRRLASGRAALARLLGTDRPAGDVAMTVYGIYSEHLVPRRTRADILSILAGIRGFVWRGRVVDRAGRAGVGVTADLVPPAGERPERAQMLLVFDPATGELLAHEYLELAPQHRVLHYGLLLEGRRTDTLG
;
A
#
# COMPACT_ATOMS: atom_id res chain seq x y z
N MET A 1 -6.23 11.17 40.95
CA MET A 1 -7.62 10.84 41.39
C MET A 1 -8.32 10.19 40.22
N HIS A 2 -8.88 8.98 40.42
CA HIS A 2 -9.34 8.11 39.34
C HIS A 2 -10.76 8.49 38.86
N PRO A 3 -10.97 8.75 37.56
CA PRO A 3 -12.26 9.21 37.01
C PRO A 3 -13.39 8.19 37.20
N GLN A 4 -13.06 6.91 37.34
CA GLN A 4 -14.03 5.84 37.59
C GLN A 4 -14.63 5.90 39.00
N GLN A 5 -13.86 6.32 40.01
CA GLN A 5 -14.38 6.50 41.38
C GLN A 5 -15.38 7.66 41.43
N GLN A 6 -15.08 8.77 40.75
CA GLN A 6 -15.96 9.94 40.65
C GLN A 6 -17.31 9.63 40.03
N VAL A 7 -17.34 8.79 38.99
CA VAL A 7 -18.60 8.38 38.34
C VAL A 7 -19.44 7.52 39.29
N ARG A 8 -18.82 6.64 40.08
CA ARG A 8 -19.54 5.81 41.07
C ARG A 8 -20.10 6.65 42.23
N ASP A 9 -19.33 7.62 42.72
CA ASP A 9 -19.78 8.56 43.75
C ASP A 9 -20.95 9.42 43.25
N LEU A 10 -20.99 9.76 41.96
CA LEU A 10 -22.09 10.47 41.30
C LEU A 10 -23.37 9.63 41.14
N LEU A 11 -23.24 8.31 40.95
CA LEU A 11 -24.38 7.40 40.74
C LEU A 11 -24.98 6.89 42.06
N GLY A 12 -24.22 6.93 43.16
CA GLY A 12 -24.72 6.67 44.51
C GLY A 12 -25.51 5.35 44.63
N PRO A 13 -26.75 5.36 45.14
CA PRO A 13 -27.56 4.14 45.28
C PRO A 13 -27.95 3.48 43.96
N ALA A 14 -27.84 4.18 42.83
CA ALA A 14 -28.25 3.72 41.50
C ALA A 14 -27.09 3.11 40.69
N ASP A 15 -25.90 2.92 41.28
CA ASP A 15 -24.78 2.23 40.63
C ASP A 15 -25.13 0.74 40.36
N PRO A 16 -25.30 0.30 39.11
CA PRO A 16 -25.63 -1.09 38.79
C PRO A 16 -24.45 -2.04 39.01
N ALA A 17 -23.22 -1.54 39.24
CA ALA A 17 -22.02 -2.32 39.53
C ALA A 17 -21.70 -2.39 41.04
N ARG A 18 -22.64 -2.02 41.91
CA ARG A 18 -22.48 -2.04 43.36
C ARG A 18 -22.26 -3.48 43.85
N GLY A 19 -21.08 -3.75 44.44
CA GLY A 19 -20.70 -5.06 44.95
C GLY A 19 -19.87 -5.93 43.98
N VAL A 20 -19.51 -5.41 42.80
CA VAL A 20 -18.60 -6.08 41.87
C VAL A 20 -17.16 -5.66 42.17
N ASP A 21 -16.30 -6.63 42.51
CA ASP A 21 -14.85 -6.42 42.63
C ASP A 21 -14.25 -6.22 41.24
N VAL A 22 -13.86 -4.97 40.95
CA VAL A 22 -13.16 -4.62 39.72
C VAL A 22 -11.66 -4.65 40.01
N PRO A 23 -10.86 -5.43 39.26
CA PRO A 23 -9.42 -5.46 39.46
C PRO A 23 -8.80 -4.08 39.24
N ALA A 24 -7.71 -3.79 39.96
CA ALA A 24 -7.03 -2.50 39.88
C ALA A 24 -6.72 -2.14 38.42
N ALA A 25 -7.02 -0.89 38.05
CA ALA A 25 -6.77 -0.42 36.69
C ALA A 25 -5.30 -0.64 36.31
N PRO A 26 -5.01 -1.14 35.11
CA PRO A 26 -3.63 -1.28 34.64
C PRO A 26 -2.94 0.09 34.68
N LEU A 27 -1.66 0.07 35.05
CA LEU A 27 -0.80 1.26 35.09
C LEU A 27 -0.96 2.06 33.80
N SER A 28 -1.02 3.39 33.92
CA SER A 28 -1.14 4.23 32.74
C SER A 28 0.10 4.06 31.85
N ALA A 29 -0.05 4.31 30.54
CA ALA A 29 1.09 4.28 29.62
C ALA A 29 2.24 5.21 30.07
N HIS A 30 1.89 6.30 30.76
CA HIS A 30 2.86 7.23 31.35
C HIS A 30 3.65 6.61 32.51
N ASP A 31 2.98 5.84 33.38
CA ASP A 31 3.65 5.15 34.51
C ASP A 31 4.58 4.03 34.02
N LEU A 32 4.24 3.38 32.90
CA LEU A 32 5.10 2.39 32.25
C LEU A 32 6.37 3.01 31.66
N ILE A 33 6.26 4.22 31.08
CA ILE A 33 7.39 4.97 30.52
C ILE A 33 8.35 5.41 31.65
N LEU A 34 7.83 6.01 32.73
CA LEU A 34 8.65 6.43 33.88
C LEU A 34 9.37 5.25 34.55
N ARG A 35 8.75 4.07 34.56
CA ARG A 35 9.36 2.84 35.10
C ARG A 35 10.46 2.29 34.19
N ALA A 36 10.32 2.42 32.87
CA ALA A 36 11.36 2.03 31.92
C ALA A 36 12.57 2.97 31.99
N GLU A 37 12.33 4.28 32.13
CA GLU A 37 13.37 5.31 32.23
C GLU A 37 14.18 5.19 33.53
N SER A 38 13.52 4.89 34.66
CA SER A 38 14.19 4.64 35.94
C SER A 38 15.00 3.34 35.95
N SER A 39 14.61 2.34 35.15
CA SER A 39 15.36 1.08 35.01
C SER A 39 16.58 1.23 34.10
N ALA A 40 16.56 2.16 33.14
CA ALA A 40 17.67 2.41 32.20
C ALA A 40 18.88 3.10 32.86
N SER A 41 18.70 3.78 34.01
CA SER A 41 19.78 4.51 34.69
C SER A 41 20.65 3.66 35.64
N SER A 42 20.44 2.34 35.76
CA SER A 42 21.16 1.48 36.72
C SER A 42 22.01 0.35 36.10
N ALA A 43 22.23 0.32 34.79
CA ALA A 43 23.08 -0.69 34.17
C ALA A 43 24.55 -0.21 34.08
N ALA A 44 25.32 -0.44 35.14
CA ALA A 44 26.78 -0.36 35.11
C ALA A 44 27.36 -1.51 34.25
N LEU A 45 28.21 -1.16 33.28
CA LEU A 45 28.96 -2.10 32.44
C LEU A 45 30.09 -2.79 33.22
N PRO A 46 30.40 -4.06 32.88
CA PRO A 46 31.79 -4.51 32.99
C PRO A 46 32.36 -5.18 31.71
N SER A 47 33.50 -4.61 31.29
CA SER A 47 34.78 -5.29 31.02
C SER A 47 34.95 -6.26 29.83
N ARG A 48 35.73 -5.75 28.85
CA ARG A 48 36.45 -6.43 27.76
C ARG A 48 37.29 -7.65 28.21
N ARG A 49 37.35 -8.68 27.35
CA ARG A 49 38.53 -9.57 27.23
C ARG A 49 38.85 -9.86 25.76
N ARG A 50 40.12 -9.67 25.41
CA ARG A 50 40.79 -10.00 24.14
C ARG A 50 41.35 -11.42 24.18
N ALA A 51 41.31 -12.14 23.06
CA ALA A 51 42.28 -13.15 22.60
C ALA A 51 41.93 -13.49 21.13
N SER A 52 42.64 -13.01 20.09
CA SER A 52 43.95 -13.41 19.53
C SER A 52 43.92 -14.57 18.51
N ARG A 53 44.02 -14.19 17.23
CA ARG A 53 44.87 -14.73 16.13
C ARG A 53 44.76 -16.19 15.68
N ARG A 54 44.33 -16.37 14.41
CA ARG A 54 45.03 -16.96 13.23
C ARG A 54 43.98 -17.43 12.20
N ALA A 55 43.71 -16.70 11.12
CA ALA A 55 44.41 -16.64 9.82
C ALA A 55 44.25 -17.91 8.95
N VAL A 56 43.47 -17.83 7.84
CA VAL A 56 43.83 -18.35 6.51
C VAL A 56 43.15 -17.50 5.43
N LEU A 57 43.97 -16.93 4.55
CA LEU A 57 43.65 -16.36 3.23
C LEU A 57 43.49 -17.49 2.21
N VAL A 58 42.48 -17.42 1.33
CA VAL A 58 42.59 -17.96 -0.04
C VAL A 58 41.94 -16.97 -1.02
N ARG A 59 42.75 -16.58 -2.01
CA ARG A 59 42.45 -15.77 -3.20
C ARG A 59 41.88 -16.65 -4.31
N ALA A 60 41.07 -16.05 -5.19
CA ALA A 60 41.13 -16.06 -6.67
C ALA A 60 39.71 -15.94 -7.26
N ALA A 61 39.43 -15.46 -8.48
CA ALA A 61 39.92 -14.39 -9.36
C ALA A 61 39.03 -14.48 -10.63
N VAL A 62 38.40 -13.37 -11.00
CA VAL A 62 38.04 -12.86 -12.35
C VAL A 62 37.61 -13.83 -13.48
N ALA A 63 36.43 -13.57 -14.07
CA ALA A 63 36.27 -13.50 -15.52
C ALA A 63 35.04 -12.65 -15.92
N ALA A 64 35.27 -11.68 -16.80
CA ALA A 64 34.27 -10.84 -17.44
C ALA A 64 33.72 -11.50 -18.71
N ALA A 65 32.46 -11.25 -19.05
CA ALA A 65 31.98 -11.26 -20.44
C ALA A 65 30.74 -10.39 -20.58
N ALA A 66 30.93 -9.22 -21.20
CA ALA A 66 29.87 -8.45 -21.83
C ALA A 66 29.55 -9.09 -23.19
N VAL A 67 28.26 -9.29 -23.48
CA VAL A 67 27.77 -9.45 -24.86
C VAL A 67 26.54 -8.55 -25.01
N ALA A 68 26.73 -7.48 -25.77
CA ALA A 68 25.65 -6.71 -26.36
C ALA A 68 25.03 -7.52 -27.51
N SER A 69 23.71 -7.54 -27.62
CA SER A 69 23.01 -7.90 -28.86
C SER A 69 21.68 -7.16 -28.92
N ALA A 70 21.66 -6.12 -29.75
CA ALA A 70 20.45 -5.56 -30.32
C ALA A 70 19.81 -6.56 -31.29
N GLY A 71 18.48 -6.55 -31.42
CA GLY A 71 17.83 -7.14 -32.60
C GLY A 71 16.44 -7.74 -32.38
N LEU A 72 15.42 -6.96 -32.74
CA LEU A 72 14.23 -7.35 -33.50
C LEU A 72 13.26 -8.42 -32.94
N VAL A 73 12.10 -7.93 -32.50
CA VAL A 73 10.75 -8.52 -32.69
C VAL A 73 10.56 -8.70 -34.23
N PRO A 74 9.91 -9.76 -34.78
CA PRO A 74 8.48 -9.96 -34.52
C PRO A 74 7.82 -11.36 -34.67
N ILE A 75 6.56 -11.38 -34.22
CA ILE A 75 5.42 -12.24 -34.62
C ILE A 75 5.16 -13.54 -33.82
N LEU A 76 4.21 -13.40 -32.89
CA LEU A 76 2.99 -14.21 -32.71
C LEU A 76 3.06 -15.69 -33.13
N ARG A 77 2.93 -16.57 -32.14
CA ARG A 77 2.07 -17.76 -32.27
C ARG A 77 1.52 -18.21 -30.90
N ARG A 78 0.23 -17.92 -30.74
CA ARG A 78 -0.84 -18.79 -30.25
C ARG A 78 -0.74 -19.31 -28.80
N ASP A 79 -1.55 -18.68 -27.96
CA ASP A 79 -2.08 -19.13 -26.67
C ASP A 79 -2.18 -20.66 -26.52
N PRO A 80 -1.87 -21.19 -25.33
CA PRO A 80 -2.89 -21.73 -24.46
C PRO A 80 -3.48 -20.57 -23.66
N ALA A 81 -4.80 -20.41 -23.73
CA ALA A 81 -5.51 -19.51 -22.84
C ALA A 81 -5.01 -19.72 -21.40
N PRO A 82 -4.76 -18.67 -20.60
CA PRO A 82 -4.49 -18.90 -19.19
C PRO A 82 -5.67 -19.70 -18.67
N THR A 83 -5.39 -20.92 -18.21
CA THR A 83 -6.37 -21.79 -17.57
C THR A 83 -6.97 -20.96 -16.47
N ARG A 84 -8.20 -20.48 -16.69
CA ARG A 84 -8.98 -19.80 -15.66
C ARG A 84 -8.92 -20.72 -14.46
N PRO A 85 -8.38 -20.29 -13.30
CA PRO A 85 -8.43 -21.12 -12.11
C PRO A 85 -9.89 -21.52 -11.94
N THR A 86 -10.15 -22.82 -11.97
CA THR A 86 -11.50 -23.34 -11.78
C THR A 86 -11.87 -22.92 -10.36
N GLN A 87 -12.66 -21.83 -10.24
CA GLN A 87 -13.15 -21.33 -8.97
C GLN A 87 -13.82 -22.51 -8.25
N PRO A 88 -13.32 -22.94 -7.08
CA PRO A 88 -14.13 -23.74 -6.20
C PRO A 88 -15.36 -22.87 -5.87
N ALA A 89 -16.54 -23.36 -6.21
CA ALA A 89 -17.78 -22.68 -5.87
C ALA A 89 -17.82 -22.44 -4.35
N GLY A 90 -17.72 -21.18 -3.94
CA GLY A 90 -18.05 -20.74 -2.58
C GLY A 90 -16.90 -20.46 -1.60
N GLY A 91 -15.63 -20.38 -2.01
CA GLY A 91 -14.50 -20.21 -1.07
C GLY A 91 -13.78 -18.85 -1.06
N GLY A 92 -14.14 -17.89 -1.94
CA GLY A 92 -13.38 -16.65 -2.17
C GLY A 92 -11.96 -16.87 -2.74
N THR A 93 -11.28 -15.79 -3.13
CA THR A 93 -10.00 -15.85 -3.88
C THR A 93 -8.80 -15.69 -2.94
N VAL A 94 -7.75 -16.52 -3.12
CA VAL A 94 -6.45 -16.32 -2.44
C VAL A 94 -5.56 -15.44 -3.31
N LEU A 95 -5.00 -14.41 -2.71
CA LEU A 95 -4.13 -13.46 -3.37
C LEU A 95 -2.76 -14.06 -3.62
N GLN A 96 -2.30 -13.93 -4.86
CA GLN A 96 -0.92 -14.15 -5.24
C GLN A 96 -0.25 -12.79 -5.48
N PRO A 97 0.99 -12.56 -5.03
CA PRO A 97 1.73 -11.35 -5.34
C PRO A 97 1.84 -11.11 -6.84
N VAL A 98 1.87 -9.85 -7.27
CA VAL A 98 2.15 -9.52 -8.67
C VAL A 98 3.56 -10.01 -9.04
N GLY A 99 3.65 -10.80 -10.10
CA GLY A 99 4.93 -11.28 -10.64
C GLY A 99 5.72 -10.19 -11.34
N TYR A 100 7.05 -10.27 -11.24
CA TYR A 100 7.99 -9.32 -11.86
C TYR A 100 8.70 -9.97 -13.05
N GLU A 101 8.96 -9.21 -14.11
CA GLU A 101 9.90 -9.62 -15.15
C GLU A 101 11.31 -9.81 -14.55
N ILE A 102 11.71 -8.89 -13.66
CA ILE A 102 13.01 -8.93 -12.96
C ILE A 102 12.78 -9.25 -11.48
N ALA A 103 12.72 -10.54 -11.16
CA ALA A 103 12.42 -11.03 -9.81
C ALA A 103 13.59 -10.86 -8.81
N THR A 104 14.85 -11.01 -9.26
CA THR A 104 16.06 -10.95 -8.41
C THR A 104 17.05 -9.91 -8.93
N ASP A 105 17.82 -9.31 -8.02
CA ASP A 105 18.87 -8.31 -8.30
C ASP A 105 18.47 -7.22 -9.30
N GLY A 106 17.32 -6.58 -9.04
CA GLY A 106 16.79 -5.51 -9.88
C GLY A 106 17.72 -4.30 -9.96
N GLU A 107 17.65 -3.60 -11.09
CA GLU A 107 18.48 -2.41 -11.34
C GLU A 107 17.98 -1.21 -10.54
N PRO A 108 18.85 -0.23 -10.22
CA PRO A 108 18.40 1.05 -9.69
C PRO A 108 17.35 1.69 -10.60
N ALA A 109 16.21 2.12 -10.06
CA ALA A 109 15.12 2.66 -10.87
C ALA A 109 15.42 4.04 -11.48
N GLY A 110 16.45 4.74 -10.99
CA GLY A 110 16.78 6.12 -11.35
C GLY A 110 16.86 6.40 -12.86
N PRO A 111 17.72 5.71 -13.63
CA PRO A 111 17.81 5.90 -15.07
C PRO A 111 16.49 5.65 -15.81
N HIS A 112 15.79 4.56 -15.46
CA HIS A 112 14.53 4.16 -16.09
C HIS A 112 13.39 5.15 -15.82
N LEU A 113 13.24 5.59 -14.57
CA LEU A 113 12.23 6.57 -14.18
C LEU A 113 12.46 7.94 -14.82
N ARG A 114 13.73 8.36 -14.98
CA ARG A 114 14.09 9.60 -15.67
C ARG A 114 13.79 9.52 -17.17
N ALA A 115 14.08 8.38 -17.80
CA ALA A 115 13.74 8.14 -19.19
C ALA A 115 12.22 8.15 -19.38
N LEU A 116 11.47 7.46 -18.52
CA LEU A 116 10.01 7.44 -18.53
C LEU A 116 9.43 8.86 -18.39
N ALA A 117 9.93 9.64 -17.43
CA ALA A 117 9.49 11.02 -17.23
C ALA A 117 9.68 11.91 -18.48
N GLY A 118 10.74 11.66 -19.26
CA GLY A 118 11.07 12.42 -20.47
C GLY A 118 10.21 12.09 -21.70
N GLN A 119 9.48 10.98 -21.68
CA GLN A 119 8.73 10.47 -22.84
C GLN A 119 7.21 10.40 -22.61
N LEU A 120 6.72 10.90 -21.47
CA LEU A 120 5.29 10.81 -21.14
C LEU A 120 4.43 11.49 -22.22
N THR A 121 3.29 10.88 -22.54
CA THR A 121 2.21 11.49 -23.31
C THR A 121 1.07 11.92 -22.40
N ASP A 122 0.09 12.63 -22.96
CA ASP A 122 -1.13 13.00 -22.26
C ASP A 122 -1.96 11.74 -21.95
N ALA A 123 -2.49 11.66 -20.73
CA ALA A 123 -3.56 10.74 -20.39
C ALA A 123 -4.87 11.23 -21.02
N SER A 124 -5.93 10.41 -21.02
CA SER A 124 -7.26 10.83 -21.51
C SER A 124 -7.73 12.12 -20.83
N TYR A 125 -7.71 12.15 -19.50
CA TYR A 125 -8.19 13.29 -18.71
C TYR A 125 -7.33 14.55 -18.79
N ASP A 126 -6.12 14.49 -19.35
CA ASP A 126 -5.30 15.70 -19.56
C ASP A 126 -5.86 16.55 -20.71
N ARG A 127 -6.58 15.92 -21.65
CA ARG A 127 -7.18 16.57 -22.83
C ARG A 127 -8.67 16.86 -22.65
N ASP A 128 -9.33 16.12 -21.77
CA ASP A 128 -10.76 16.24 -21.55
C ASP A 128 -11.10 17.42 -20.62
N GLY A 129 -12.26 18.04 -20.88
CA GLY A 129 -12.86 19.05 -20.01
C GLY A 129 -13.93 18.45 -19.10
N GLY A 130 -14.29 19.17 -18.02
CA GLY A 130 -15.42 18.81 -17.18
C GLY A 130 -15.32 19.37 -15.77
N ARG A 131 -16.48 19.58 -15.14
CA ARG A 131 -16.62 20.11 -13.78
C ARG A 131 -15.94 19.25 -12.71
N TYR A 132 -15.96 17.94 -12.89
CA TYR A 132 -15.46 16.95 -11.95
C TYR A 132 -14.26 16.19 -12.50
N ALA A 133 -13.24 16.02 -11.67
CA ALA A 133 -12.26 14.95 -11.80
C ALA A 133 -12.88 13.66 -11.26
N TYR A 134 -13.28 12.76 -12.16
CA TYR A 134 -13.79 11.44 -11.80
C TYR A 134 -12.65 10.43 -11.73
N GLN A 135 -12.68 9.60 -10.70
CA GLN A 135 -11.76 8.50 -10.52
C GLN A 135 -12.48 7.28 -9.98
N ARG A 136 -12.18 6.10 -10.54
CA ARG A 136 -12.64 4.79 -10.07
C ARG A 136 -11.46 3.96 -9.63
N SER A 137 -11.55 3.40 -8.43
CA SER A 137 -10.50 2.54 -7.88
C SER A 137 -11.08 1.30 -7.20
N LYS A 138 -10.25 0.26 -7.10
CA LYS A 138 -10.49 -0.90 -6.24
C LYS A 138 -9.36 -1.04 -5.25
N SER A 139 -9.64 -1.48 -4.03
CA SER A 139 -8.61 -1.83 -3.06
C SER A 139 -9.00 -3.03 -2.21
N TRP A 140 -8.01 -3.67 -1.62
CA TRP A 140 -8.19 -4.77 -0.66
C TRP A 140 -7.26 -4.54 0.53
N GLY A 141 -7.69 -4.98 1.71
CA GLY A 141 -6.96 -4.83 2.97
C GLY A 141 -7.46 -3.66 3.83
N GLY A 142 -8.27 -2.75 3.26
CA GLY A 142 -8.85 -1.60 3.99
C GLY A 142 -10.08 -1.94 4.85
N MET A 143 -10.75 -3.06 4.60
CA MET A 143 -11.88 -3.58 5.40
C MET A 143 -11.58 -5.01 5.82
N SER A 144 -10.56 -5.16 6.66
CA SER A 144 -10.07 -6.48 7.08
C SER A 144 -10.76 -6.94 8.37
N VAL A 145 -11.12 -8.22 8.41
CA VAL A 145 -11.52 -8.95 9.62
C VAL A 145 -10.40 -9.91 10.01
N PHE A 146 -10.11 -9.93 11.31
CA PHE A 146 -9.04 -10.72 11.90
C PHE A 146 -9.63 -11.71 12.90
N SER A 147 -9.16 -12.95 12.85
CA SER A 147 -9.45 -13.92 13.91
C SER A 147 -8.50 -13.73 15.10
N PRO A 148 -8.85 -14.25 16.30
CA PRO A 148 -7.92 -14.27 17.44
C PRO A 148 -6.60 -15.00 17.14
N GLU A 149 -6.64 -15.99 16.25
CA GLU A 149 -5.48 -16.76 15.81
C GLU A 149 -4.67 -16.08 14.70
N GLY A 150 -5.11 -14.91 14.21
CA GLY A 150 -4.41 -14.11 13.21
C GLY A 150 -4.76 -14.41 11.75
N TYR A 151 -5.84 -15.15 11.48
CA TYR A 151 -6.34 -15.35 10.11
C TYR A 151 -7.03 -14.09 9.60
N VAL A 152 -6.80 -13.74 8.33
CA VAL A 152 -7.23 -12.46 7.75
C VAL A 152 -8.16 -12.69 6.58
N ALA A 153 -9.27 -11.97 6.54
CA ALA A 153 -10.05 -11.82 5.33
C ALA A 153 -10.37 -10.35 5.12
N SER A 154 -10.43 -9.91 3.87
CA SER A 154 -10.87 -8.54 3.58
C SER A 154 -11.79 -8.52 2.38
N TYR A 155 -12.78 -7.65 2.46
CA TYR A 155 -13.62 -7.35 1.32
C TYR A 155 -12.87 -6.45 0.35
N VAL A 156 -13.01 -6.71 -0.94
CA VAL A 156 -12.59 -5.77 -1.97
C VAL A 156 -13.53 -4.58 -1.95
N ASP A 157 -12.97 -3.40 -1.92
CA ASP A 157 -13.70 -2.14 -1.94
C ASP A 157 -13.55 -1.47 -3.30
N GLU A 158 -14.66 -1.16 -3.97
CA GLU A 158 -14.67 -0.29 -5.14
C GLU A 158 -15.17 1.10 -4.75
N ARG A 159 -14.36 2.12 -5.04
CA ARG A 159 -14.69 3.52 -4.77
C ARG A 159 -14.75 4.30 -6.07
N ARG A 160 -15.77 5.14 -6.21
CA ARG A 160 -15.80 6.20 -7.22
C ARG A 160 -15.77 7.54 -6.51
N THR A 161 -14.98 8.47 -7.04
CA THR A 161 -14.89 9.83 -6.51
C THR A 161 -15.03 10.85 -7.61
N TRP A 162 -15.67 11.97 -7.29
CA TRP A 162 -15.80 13.14 -8.15
C TRP A 162 -15.29 14.34 -7.38
N THR A 163 -14.21 14.96 -7.85
CA THR A 163 -13.60 16.11 -7.17
C THR A 163 -13.68 17.35 -8.06
N THR A 164 -14.24 18.43 -7.55
CA THR A 164 -14.26 19.73 -8.22
C THR A 164 -12.95 20.49 -8.01
N ALA A 165 -12.69 21.50 -8.84
CA ALA A 165 -11.47 22.31 -8.74
C ALA A 165 -11.35 23.10 -7.41
N ASP A 166 -12.48 23.42 -6.77
CA ASP A 166 -12.51 24.05 -5.44
C ASP A 166 -12.24 23.06 -4.29
N GLY A 167 -12.16 21.75 -4.60
CA GLY A 167 -11.84 20.68 -3.65
C GLY A 167 -13.05 20.01 -3.02
N ARG A 168 -14.29 20.33 -3.41
CA ARG A 168 -15.46 19.53 -2.99
C ARG A 168 -15.37 18.14 -3.61
N ARG A 169 -15.78 17.13 -2.86
CA ARG A 169 -15.66 15.73 -3.26
C ARG A 169 -16.96 15.00 -2.99
N TRP A 170 -17.39 14.22 -3.97
CA TRP A 170 -18.42 13.22 -3.80
C TRP A 170 -17.78 11.86 -3.93
N SER A 171 -18.31 10.88 -3.21
CA SER A 171 -17.95 9.50 -3.44
C SER A 171 -19.13 8.57 -3.28
N ASP A 172 -18.98 7.42 -3.93
CA ASP A 172 -19.73 6.24 -3.57
C ASP A 172 -18.78 5.06 -3.41
N ARG A 173 -19.29 4.03 -2.75
CA ARG A 173 -18.54 2.88 -2.30
C ARG A 173 -19.36 1.62 -2.51
N THR A 174 -18.76 0.63 -3.14
CA THR A 174 -19.36 -0.69 -3.36
C THR A 174 -18.43 -1.73 -2.76
N VAL A 175 -18.94 -2.48 -1.79
CA VAL A 175 -18.23 -3.63 -1.22
C VAL A 175 -18.47 -4.83 -2.12
N LEU A 176 -17.38 -5.44 -2.60
CA LEU A 176 -17.38 -6.60 -3.48
C LEU A 176 -17.07 -7.88 -2.68
N ASP A 177 -16.67 -8.94 -3.37
CA ASP A 177 -16.37 -10.23 -2.78
C ASP A 177 -15.18 -10.17 -1.79
N ILE A 178 -15.11 -11.21 -0.96
CA ILE A 178 -14.04 -11.43 0.01
C ILE A 178 -12.85 -12.10 -0.67
N GLU A 179 -11.65 -11.62 -0.34
CA GLU A 179 -10.38 -12.22 -0.75
C GLU A 179 -9.48 -12.41 0.47
N PHE A 180 -8.52 -13.34 0.33
CA PHE A 180 -7.69 -13.83 1.41
C PHE A 180 -6.21 -13.68 1.05
N PRO A 181 -5.33 -13.33 1.99
CA PRO A 181 -3.91 -13.21 1.70
C PRO A 181 -3.20 -14.57 1.55
N ASP A 182 -3.77 -15.64 2.10
CA ASP A 182 -3.21 -16.98 2.11
C ASP A 182 -4.31 -18.06 2.21
N GLU A 183 -3.95 -19.31 1.88
CA GLU A 183 -4.87 -20.45 1.89
C GLU A 183 -5.38 -20.76 3.30
N ALA A 184 -4.53 -20.62 4.31
CA ALA A 184 -4.89 -20.93 5.70
C ALA A 184 -6.02 -20.01 6.20
N SER A 185 -5.96 -18.73 5.84
CA SER A 185 -7.01 -17.77 6.14
C SER A 185 -8.29 -18.06 5.37
N ARG A 186 -8.20 -18.37 4.07
CA ARG A 186 -9.37 -18.80 3.28
C ARG A 186 -10.06 -19.98 3.93
N ASP A 187 -9.29 -21.02 4.27
CA ASP A 187 -9.82 -22.26 4.80
C ASP A 187 -10.42 -22.06 6.19
N TYR A 188 -9.81 -21.22 7.05
CA TYR A 188 -10.38 -20.81 8.33
C TYR A 188 -11.74 -20.14 8.15
N TRP A 189 -11.81 -19.07 7.36
CA TRP A 189 -13.02 -18.27 7.20
C TRP A 189 -14.13 -19.01 6.43
N THR A 190 -13.77 -19.92 5.53
CA THR A 190 -14.73 -20.81 4.85
C THR A 190 -15.38 -21.79 5.83
N ARG A 191 -14.65 -22.26 6.85
CA ARG A 191 -15.21 -23.11 7.91
C ARG A 191 -16.07 -22.34 8.91
N GLN A 192 -15.61 -21.14 9.31
CA GLN A 192 -16.30 -20.32 10.32
C GLN A 192 -17.55 -19.64 9.78
N THR A 193 -17.58 -19.35 8.48
CA THR A 193 -18.70 -18.68 7.83
C THR A 193 -19.14 -19.53 6.63
N PRO A 194 -19.97 -20.57 6.84
CA PRO A 194 -20.56 -21.30 5.74
C PRO A 194 -21.50 -20.35 5.00
N ARG A 195 -20.96 -19.69 3.96
CA ARG A 195 -21.61 -18.69 3.11
C ARG A 195 -21.78 -17.32 3.79
N PRO A 196 -20.94 -16.32 3.46
CA PRO A 196 -21.45 -14.96 3.49
C PRO A 196 -22.62 -14.93 2.50
N ALA A 197 -23.81 -14.51 2.94
CA ALA A 197 -24.79 -14.04 1.97
C ALA A 197 -24.05 -13.05 1.06
N PRO A 198 -24.24 -13.08 -0.28
CA PRO A 198 -23.77 -11.97 -1.08
C PRO A 198 -24.27 -10.72 -0.36
N SER A 199 -23.37 -9.77 -0.08
CA SER A 199 -23.76 -8.43 0.34
C SER A 199 -24.76 -7.98 -0.71
N GLY A 200 -26.04 -8.24 -0.45
CA GLY A 200 -27.08 -8.15 -1.47
C GLY A 200 -26.99 -6.73 -1.92
N SER A 201 -26.54 -6.53 -3.16
CA SER A 201 -26.13 -5.25 -3.73
C SER A 201 -26.99 -4.15 -3.13
N ARG A 202 -26.54 -3.55 -2.02
CA ARG A 202 -27.36 -2.59 -1.30
C ARG A 202 -27.41 -1.46 -2.30
N ARG A 203 -28.60 -1.21 -2.87
CA ARG A 203 -28.80 -0.25 -3.96
C ARG A 203 -27.92 0.93 -3.66
N ALA A 204 -26.90 1.14 -4.51
CA ALA A 204 -25.87 2.14 -4.25
C ALA A 204 -26.60 3.45 -3.97
N GLU A 205 -26.58 3.90 -2.72
CA GLU A 205 -26.98 5.25 -2.39
C GLU A 205 -25.99 6.08 -3.20
N GLY A 206 -26.49 6.75 -4.25
CA GLY A 206 -25.65 7.42 -5.24
C GLY A 206 -24.66 8.39 -4.61
N PRO A 207 -23.82 9.05 -5.43
CA PRO A 207 -22.68 9.82 -4.93
C PRO A 207 -23.05 10.77 -3.78
N ARG A 208 -22.40 10.59 -2.63
CA ARG A 208 -22.61 11.42 -1.44
C ARG A 208 -21.51 12.45 -1.33
N GLU A 209 -21.86 13.69 -1.00
CA GLU A 209 -20.87 14.70 -0.70
C GLU A 209 -20.11 14.29 0.56
N GLU A 210 -18.79 14.20 0.46
CA GLU A 210 -17.93 13.96 1.61
C GLU A 210 -17.88 15.23 2.46
N PRO A 211 -17.84 15.11 3.80
CA PRO A 211 -17.61 16.25 4.67
C PRO A 211 -16.42 17.07 4.17
N ARG A 212 -16.53 18.39 4.25
CA ARG A 212 -15.41 19.29 3.96
C ARG A 212 -14.37 19.11 5.04
N ASP A 213 -13.47 18.18 4.81
CA ASP A 213 -12.34 17.97 5.70
C ASP A 213 -11.35 19.13 5.50
N LEU A 214 -10.94 19.75 6.61
CA LEU A 214 -9.98 20.86 6.65
C LEU A 214 -8.52 20.35 6.57
N ALA A 215 -8.32 19.03 6.45
CA ALA A 215 -7.00 18.42 6.38
C ALA A 215 -6.16 18.93 5.18
N PRO A 216 -4.88 19.27 5.40
CA PRO A 216 -3.96 19.64 4.32
C PRO A 216 -3.73 18.45 3.39
N GLY A 217 -4.03 18.60 2.10
CA GLY A 217 -3.86 17.53 1.10
C GLY A 217 -4.86 17.56 -0.08
N ARG A 218 -5.99 18.27 0.06
CA ARG A 218 -7.02 18.34 -1.01
C ARG A 218 -6.59 19.03 -2.30
N ARG A 219 -5.48 19.77 -2.31
CA ARG A 219 -4.91 20.35 -3.53
C ARG A 219 -3.55 19.75 -3.79
N LEU A 220 -3.41 19.21 -5.00
CA LEU A 220 -2.14 18.76 -5.52
C LEU A 220 -1.14 19.91 -5.51
N ALA A 221 0.03 19.69 -4.91
CA ALA A 221 1.09 20.69 -4.85
C ALA A 221 1.48 21.12 -6.27
N SER A 222 1.55 22.44 -6.51
CA SER A 222 2.03 23.00 -7.77
C SER A 222 3.53 23.24 -7.71
N GLY A 223 4.23 22.76 -8.74
CA GLY A 223 5.67 22.94 -8.89
C GLY A 223 6.51 21.88 -8.17
N ARG A 224 7.64 21.57 -8.79
CA ARG A 224 8.51 20.45 -8.41
C ARG A 224 9.02 20.50 -6.97
N ALA A 225 9.40 21.66 -6.45
CA ALA A 225 9.93 21.79 -5.09
C ALA A 225 8.85 21.56 -4.01
N ALA A 226 7.64 22.06 -4.23
CA ALA A 226 6.51 21.80 -3.33
C ALA A 226 6.09 20.33 -3.39
N LEU A 227 6.11 19.73 -4.58
CA LEU A 227 5.85 18.31 -4.78
C LEU A 227 6.89 17.41 -4.10
N ALA A 228 8.18 17.75 -4.18
CA ALA A 228 9.23 17.02 -3.47
C ALA A 228 9.03 17.05 -1.95
N ARG A 229 8.64 18.20 -1.39
CA ARG A 229 8.29 18.30 0.04
C ARG A 229 7.05 17.48 0.39
N LEU A 230 6.02 17.52 -0.45
CA LEU A 230 4.81 16.72 -0.24
C LEU A 230 5.12 15.22 -0.26
N LEU A 231 5.98 14.77 -1.16
CA LEU A 231 6.46 13.39 -1.22
C LEU A 231 7.32 13.00 -0.01
N GLY A 232 7.97 13.97 0.63
CA GLY A 232 8.89 13.76 1.74
C GLY A 232 10.15 13.03 1.29
N THR A 233 10.89 13.63 0.34
CA THR A 233 12.10 13.04 -0.28
C THR A 233 13.25 12.77 0.69
N ASP A 234 13.17 13.29 1.91
CA ASP A 234 14.07 13.03 3.02
C ASP A 234 13.77 11.71 3.75
N ARG A 235 12.61 11.09 3.49
CA ARG A 235 12.21 9.80 4.05
C ARG A 235 12.67 8.61 3.21
N PRO A 236 12.72 7.39 3.78
CA PRO A 236 12.97 6.15 3.05
C PRO A 236 12.07 5.98 1.80
N ALA A 237 12.61 5.31 0.77
CA ALA A 237 11.92 5.12 -0.51
C ALA A 237 10.53 4.47 -0.37
N GLY A 238 10.37 3.51 0.56
CA GLY A 238 9.07 2.89 0.86
C GLY A 238 8.02 3.90 1.32
N ASP A 239 8.37 4.86 2.18
CA ASP A 239 7.46 5.90 2.68
C ASP A 239 7.07 6.88 1.57
N VAL A 240 8.04 7.20 0.71
CA VAL A 240 7.79 8.00 -0.48
C VAL A 240 6.85 7.25 -1.42
N ALA A 241 7.02 5.95 -1.62
CA ALA A 241 6.14 5.13 -2.46
C ALA A 241 4.69 5.12 -1.95
N MET A 242 4.48 5.01 -0.63
CA MET A 242 3.16 5.14 -0.03
C MET A 242 2.53 6.51 -0.31
N THR A 243 3.34 7.57 -0.24
CA THR A 243 2.87 8.94 -0.50
C THR A 243 2.52 9.16 -1.97
N VAL A 244 3.28 8.55 -2.89
CA VAL A 244 2.94 8.53 -4.32
C VAL A 244 1.57 7.88 -4.53
N TYR A 245 1.35 6.70 -3.95
CA TYR A 245 0.04 6.04 -4.03
C TYR A 245 -1.08 6.95 -3.48
N GLY A 246 -0.87 7.58 -2.31
CA GLY A 246 -1.83 8.52 -1.73
C GLY A 246 -2.20 9.65 -2.71
N ILE A 247 -1.20 10.29 -3.32
CA ILE A 247 -1.42 11.35 -4.32
C ILE A 247 -2.26 10.85 -5.51
N TYR A 248 -1.88 9.73 -6.12
CA TYR A 248 -2.61 9.20 -7.28
C TYR A 248 -4.00 8.64 -6.90
N SER A 249 -4.19 8.20 -5.65
CA SER A 249 -5.49 7.72 -5.18
C SER A 249 -6.51 8.85 -4.94
N GLU A 250 -6.03 10.09 -4.80
CA GLU A 250 -6.87 11.25 -4.48
C GLU A 250 -7.03 12.24 -5.64
N HIS A 251 -6.13 12.22 -6.61
CA HIS A 251 -6.02 13.24 -7.65
C HIS A 251 -5.86 12.61 -9.03
N LEU A 252 -6.54 13.18 -10.03
CA LEU A 252 -6.11 13.07 -11.42
C LEU A 252 -4.84 13.90 -11.59
N VAL A 253 -3.69 13.24 -11.60
CA VAL A 253 -2.37 13.88 -11.60
C VAL A 253 -2.05 14.35 -13.03
N PRO A 254 -1.91 15.65 -13.31
CA PRO A 254 -1.63 16.13 -14.67
C PRO A 254 -0.28 15.66 -15.20
N ARG A 255 -0.13 15.51 -16.53
CA ARG A 255 1.12 15.03 -17.18
C ARG A 255 2.40 15.66 -16.63
N ARG A 256 2.44 16.99 -16.51
CA ARG A 256 3.60 17.71 -15.98
C ARG A 256 3.95 17.25 -14.56
N THR A 257 2.93 17.10 -13.71
CA THR A 257 3.12 16.61 -12.35
C THR A 257 3.54 15.14 -12.34
N ARG A 258 2.99 14.28 -13.20
CA ARG A 258 3.44 12.88 -13.33
C ARG A 258 4.93 12.81 -13.71
N ALA A 259 5.37 13.60 -14.69
CA ALA A 259 6.77 13.70 -15.06
C ALA A 259 7.65 14.20 -13.91
N ASP A 260 7.18 15.19 -13.14
CA ASP A 260 7.88 15.68 -11.95
C ASP A 260 7.97 14.61 -10.85
N ILE A 261 6.89 13.87 -10.57
CA ILE A 261 6.91 12.74 -9.61
C ILE A 261 7.97 11.72 -10.04
N LEU A 262 7.88 11.20 -11.27
CA LEU A 262 8.83 10.18 -11.75
C LEU A 262 10.28 10.68 -11.71
N SER A 263 10.51 11.93 -12.08
CA SER A 263 11.84 12.55 -12.03
C SER A 263 12.35 12.77 -10.61
N ILE A 264 11.47 13.02 -9.63
CA ILE A 264 11.81 13.11 -8.21
C ILE A 264 12.17 11.72 -7.69
N LEU A 265 11.33 10.71 -7.95
CA LEU A 265 11.59 9.32 -7.57
C LEU A 265 12.91 8.81 -8.15
N ALA A 266 13.24 9.22 -9.39
CA ALA A 266 14.50 8.89 -10.04
C ALA A 266 15.76 9.39 -9.30
N GLY A 267 15.62 10.37 -8.41
CA GLY A 267 16.70 10.90 -7.57
C GLY A 267 16.80 10.24 -6.18
N ILE A 268 15.84 9.40 -5.81
CA ILE A 268 15.76 8.78 -4.48
C ILE A 268 16.41 7.40 -4.53
N ARG A 269 17.35 7.15 -3.63
CA ARG A 269 17.98 5.83 -3.48
C ARG A 269 17.00 4.86 -2.83
N GLY A 270 17.00 3.60 -3.27
CA GLY A 270 16.16 2.54 -2.70
C GLY A 270 15.00 2.11 -3.61
N PHE A 271 14.69 2.87 -4.66
CA PHE A 271 13.80 2.38 -5.71
C PHE A 271 14.53 1.42 -6.66
N VAL A 272 13.89 0.29 -6.92
CA VAL A 272 14.38 -0.81 -7.75
C VAL A 272 13.44 -1.01 -8.94
N TRP A 273 14.00 -1.05 -10.13
CA TRP A 273 13.27 -1.32 -11.38
C TRP A 273 12.96 -2.81 -11.50
N ARG A 274 11.71 -3.13 -11.84
CA ARG A 274 11.22 -4.52 -12.01
C ARG A 274 10.88 -4.89 -13.44
N GLY A 275 11.09 -3.98 -14.39
CA GLY A 275 10.74 -4.20 -15.78
C GLY A 275 9.24 -4.10 -16.02
N ARG A 276 8.78 -4.80 -17.05
CA ARG A 276 7.36 -4.91 -17.37
C ARG A 276 6.66 -5.80 -16.36
N VAL A 277 5.45 -5.41 -16.01
CA VAL A 277 4.57 -6.18 -15.12
C VAL A 277 3.15 -6.15 -15.66
N VAL A 278 2.34 -7.11 -15.24
CA VAL A 278 0.90 -7.10 -15.48
C VAL A 278 0.24 -6.90 -14.13
N ASP A 279 -0.56 -5.85 -13.99
CA ASP A 279 -1.26 -5.59 -12.73
C ASP A 279 -2.43 -6.58 -12.52
N ARG A 280 -3.07 -6.52 -11.34
CA ARG A 280 -4.20 -7.41 -11.00
C ARG A 280 -5.44 -7.18 -11.88
N ALA A 281 -5.52 -6.05 -12.58
CA ALA A 281 -6.56 -5.75 -13.55
C ALA A 281 -6.20 -6.25 -14.97
N GLY A 282 -5.06 -6.93 -15.16
CA GLY A 282 -4.61 -7.46 -16.44
C GLY A 282 -3.97 -6.42 -17.35
N ARG A 283 -3.63 -5.23 -16.84
CA ARG A 283 -3.04 -4.13 -17.62
C ARG A 283 -1.53 -4.23 -17.60
N ALA A 284 -0.92 -4.08 -18.77
CA ALA A 284 0.53 -3.99 -18.88
C ALA A 284 1.02 -2.66 -18.31
N GLY A 285 2.08 -2.71 -17.51
CA GLY A 285 2.72 -1.56 -16.90
C GLY A 285 4.21 -1.77 -16.70
N VAL A 286 4.86 -0.81 -16.05
CA VAL A 286 6.23 -0.93 -15.56
C VAL A 286 6.27 -0.89 -14.04
N GLY A 287 6.95 -1.86 -13.45
CA GLY A 287 7.01 -2.05 -12.01
C GLY A 287 8.22 -1.37 -11.40
N VAL A 288 8.01 -0.66 -10.29
CA VAL A 288 9.08 -0.15 -9.44
C VAL A 288 8.78 -0.54 -7.99
N THR A 289 9.76 -1.12 -7.32
CA THR A 289 9.63 -1.50 -5.92
C THR A 289 10.47 -0.63 -5.02
N ALA A 290 10.04 -0.45 -3.77
CA ALA A 290 10.85 0.09 -2.69
C ALA A 290 10.58 -0.70 -1.41
N ASP A 291 11.65 -1.07 -0.71
CA ASP A 291 11.51 -1.73 0.58
C ASP A 291 10.95 -0.72 1.60
N LEU A 292 9.98 -1.20 2.38
CA LEU A 292 9.53 -0.56 3.60
C LEU A 292 10.34 -1.14 4.75
N VAL A 293 10.71 -0.27 5.69
CA VAL A 293 11.42 -0.66 6.91
C VAL A 293 10.45 -0.48 8.08
N PRO A 294 9.76 -1.55 8.51
CA PRO A 294 8.91 -1.52 9.68
C PRO A 294 9.76 -1.25 10.94
N PRO A 295 9.18 -0.65 12.00
CA PRO A 295 9.87 -0.50 13.28
C PRO A 295 10.35 -1.85 13.81
N ALA A 296 11.50 -1.86 14.49
CA ALA A 296 12.08 -3.08 15.02
C ALA A 296 11.11 -3.75 16.03
N GLY A 297 10.83 -5.05 15.82
CA GLY A 297 9.92 -5.82 16.66
C GLY A 297 8.45 -5.77 16.23
N GLU A 298 8.11 -5.02 15.19
CA GLU A 298 6.78 -5.02 14.57
C GLU A 298 6.71 -6.02 13.40
N ARG A 299 5.48 -6.45 13.06
CA ARG A 299 5.21 -7.25 11.86
C ARG A 299 4.54 -6.39 10.79
N PRO A 300 4.85 -6.59 9.49
CA PRO A 300 5.81 -7.56 8.95
C PRO A 300 7.27 -7.24 9.33
N GLU A 301 8.17 -8.22 9.32
CA GLU A 301 9.60 -7.96 9.61
C GLU A 301 10.30 -7.29 8.42
N ARG A 302 9.85 -7.63 7.21
CA ARG A 302 10.28 -7.02 5.97
C ARG A 302 9.09 -6.87 5.06
N ALA A 303 9.01 -5.72 4.41
CA ALA A 303 7.95 -5.46 3.46
C ALA A 303 8.41 -4.61 2.29
N GLN A 304 7.62 -4.58 1.23
CA GLN A 304 7.93 -3.92 -0.01
C GLN A 304 6.68 -3.29 -0.60
N MET A 305 6.84 -2.07 -1.10
CA MET A 305 5.85 -1.42 -1.96
C MET A 305 6.21 -1.70 -3.41
N LEU A 306 5.22 -2.12 -4.19
CA LEU A 306 5.23 -2.09 -5.65
C LEU A 306 4.39 -0.92 -6.12
N LEU A 307 4.91 -0.15 -7.06
CA LEU A 307 4.18 0.83 -7.87
C LEU A 307 4.21 0.35 -9.31
N VAL A 308 3.05 0.33 -9.96
CA VAL A 308 2.91 -0.03 -11.38
C VAL A 308 2.48 1.19 -12.16
N PHE A 309 3.33 1.67 -13.06
CA PHE A 309 3.04 2.83 -13.90
C PHE A 309 2.65 2.43 -15.32
N ASP A 310 1.78 3.20 -15.94
CA ASP A 310 1.57 3.17 -17.38
C ASP A 310 2.84 3.68 -18.09
N PRO A 311 3.42 2.92 -19.05
CA PRO A 311 4.67 3.28 -19.70
C PRO A 311 4.55 4.46 -20.68
N ALA A 312 3.35 4.80 -21.12
CA ALA A 312 3.10 5.90 -22.06
C ALA A 312 2.71 7.18 -21.31
N THR A 313 1.74 7.11 -20.41
CA THR A 313 1.17 8.29 -19.75
C THR A 313 1.84 8.60 -18.41
N GLY A 314 2.51 7.61 -17.80
CA GLY A 314 3.11 7.74 -16.46
C GLY A 314 2.08 7.73 -15.33
N GLU A 315 0.83 7.38 -15.63
CA GLU A 315 -0.21 7.18 -14.62
C GLU A 315 0.12 6.00 -13.71
N LEU A 316 -0.18 6.12 -12.42
CA LEU A 316 -0.13 4.96 -11.55
C LEU A 316 -1.35 4.08 -11.84
N LEU A 317 -1.12 2.85 -12.29
CA LEU A 317 -2.15 1.87 -12.57
C LEU A 317 -2.53 1.10 -11.30
N ALA A 318 -1.53 0.71 -10.51
CA ALA A 318 -1.72 -0.10 -9.33
C ALA A 318 -0.60 0.11 -8.31
N HIS A 319 -0.86 -0.29 -7.07
CA HIS A 319 0.16 -0.53 -6.06
C HIS A 319 -0.11 -1.82 -5.29
N GLU A 320 0.94 -2.34 -4.70
CA GLU A 320 0.86 -3.49 -3.79
C GLU A 320 1.79 -3.30 -2.61
N TYR A 321 1.29 -3.59 -1.41
CA TYR A 321 2.07 -3.69 -0.20
C TYR A 321 2.23 -5.16 0.14
N LEU A 322 3.47 -5.63 0.06
CA LEU A 322 3.83 -7.03 0.18
C LEU A 322 4.66 -7.25 1.46
N GLU A 323 4.23 -8.18 2.31
CA GLU A 323 5.08 -8.76 3.33
C GLU A 323 6.09 -9.68 2.65
N LEU A 324 7.38 -9.44 2.80
CA LEU A 324 8.44 -10.33 2.29
C LEU A 324 8.87 -11.37 3.32
N ALA A 325 8.71 -11.05 4.61
CA ALA A 325 8.98 -11.96 5.72
C ALA A 325 8.08 -11.63 6.92
N PRO A 326 7.55 -12.65 7.63
CA PRO A 326 7.82 -14.09 7.45
C PRO A 326 7.03 -14.82 6.35
N GLN A 327 5.91 -14.27 5.87
CA GLN A 327 4.90 -15.08 5.16
C GLN A 327 4.83 -14.90 3.63
N HIS A 328 5.54 -13.93 3.05
CA HIS A 328 5.48 -13.64 1.61
C HIS A 328 4.03 -13.47 1.08
N ARG A 329 3.28 -12.53 1.65
CA ARG A 329 1.84 -12.36 1.34
C ARG A 329 1.43 -10.91 1.14
N VAL A 330 0.35 -10.72 0.39
CA VAL A 330 -0.21 -9.40 0.11
C VAL A 330 -0.85 -8.85 1.37
N LEU A 331 -0.40 -7.68 1.80
CA LEU A 331 -0.98 -6.97 2.96
C LEU A 331 -2.03 -5.96 2.52
N HIS A 332 -1.84 -5.35 1.35
CA HIS A 332 -2.79 -4.41 0.75
C HIS A 332 -2.52 -4.32 -0.75
N TYR A 333 -3.57 -4.10 -1.55
CA TYR A 333 -3.38 -3.64 -2.94
C TYR A 333 -4.40 -2.56 -3.29
N GLY A 334 -4.07 -1.76 -4.30
CA GLY A 334 -4.98 -0.79 -4.89
C GLY A 334 -4.81 -0.73 -6.40
N LEU A 335 -5.92 -0.56 -7.10
CA LEU A 335 -6.03 -0.46 -8.56
C LEU A 335 -6.72 0.85 -8.88
N LEU A 336 -6.07 1.70 -9.68
CA LEU A 336 -6.64 2.92 -10.22
C LEU A 336 -7.14 2.61 -11.63
N LEU A 337 -8.44 2.35 -11.75
CA LEU A 337 -9.03 1.70 -12.91
C LEU A 337 -9.42 2.67 -14.02
N GLU A 338 -9.90 3.85 -13.64
CA GLU A 338 -10.38 4.85 -14.57
C GLU A 338 -10.16 6.25 -14.00
N GLY A 339 -9.69 7.17 -14.84
CA GLY A 339 -9.65 8.60 -14.58
C GLY A 339 -10.20 9.35 -15.78
N ARG A 340 -11.13 10.29 -15.56
CA ARG A 340 -11.67 11.14 -16.63
C ARG A 340 -12.23 12.45 -16.07
N ARG A 341 -12.38 13.44 -16.95
CA ARG A 341 -13.17 14.64 -16.63
C ARG A 341 -14.63 14.43 -17.02
N THR A 342 -15.55 15.01 -16.25
CA THR A 342 -16.99 14.85 -16.49
C THR A 342 -17.81 15.99 -15.88
N ASP A 343 -18.99 16.25 -16.43
CA ASP A 343 -19.93 17.25 -15.91
C ASP A 343 -21.04 16.67 -15.03
N THR A 344 -21.08 15.34 -14.85
CA THR A 344 -22.14 14.65 -14.10
C THR A 344 -21.59 13.81 -12.94
N LEU A 345 -22.39 13.69 -11.88
CA LEU A 345 -22.15 12.80 -10.75
C LEU A 345 -22.83 11.44 -11.01
N GLY A 346 -22.32 10.71 -12.00
CA GLY A 346 -22.86 9.38 -12.36
C GLY A 346 -24.13 9.45 -13.20
#